data_AF-A0A4S2ABV3-F1
#
_entry.id   AF-A0A4S2ABV3-F1
#
_cell.length_a   1.000
_cell.length_b   1.000
_cell.length_c   1.000
_cell.angle_alpha   90.00
_cell.angle_beta   90.00
_cell.angle_gamma   90.00
#
_symmetry.space_group_name_H-M   'P 1'
#
loop_
_entity.id
_entity.type
_entity.pdbx_description
1 polymer ?
#
loop_
_entity_poly.entity_id
_entity_poly.type
_entity_poly.pdbx_seq_one_letter_code
_entity_poly.pdbx_strand_id
1 'polypeptide(L)' 'MSYDPAELAALLSEPWSNGTCRGYVIMAMENCGFADQDIRRIMAELYELFDFVSLDEAEAHYQKSPY' A
#
# COMPACT_ATOMS: atom_id res chain seq x y z
N MET A 1 18.69 18.46 24.52
CA MET A 1 18.03 18.66 23.21
C MET A 1 16.56 18.34 23.38
N SER A 2 15.68 19.31 23.14
CA SER A 2 14.27 19.02 22.85
C SER A 2 14.19 18.74 21.35
N TYR A 3 13.90 17.50 20.96
CA TYR A 3 13.62 17.19 19.56
C TYR A 3 12.23 17.72 19.19
N ASP A 4 12.10 18.25 17.99
CA ASP A 4 10.79 18.59 17.44
C ASP A 4 9.95 17.30 17.33
N PRO A 5 8.73 17.27 17.89
CA PRO A 5 7.82 16.14 17.73
C PRO A 5 7.63 15.68 16.28
N ALA A 6 7.69 16.59 15.30
CA ALA A 6 7.58 16.24 13.88
C ALA A 6 8.81 15.49 13.35
N GLU A 7 10.01 15.91 13.73
CA GLU A 7 11.26 15.21 13.37
C GLU A 7 11.31 13.82 14.02
N LEU A 8 10.88 13.70 15.28
CA LEU A 8 10.79 12.42 15.96
C LEU A 8 9.75 11.50 15.31
N ALA A 9 8.59 12.03 14.91
CA ALA A 9 7.58 11.26 14.19
C ALA A 9 8.07 10.77 12.83
N ALA A 10 8.82 11.59 12.07
CA ALA A 10 9.40 11.20 10.80
C ALA A 10 10.51 10.13 10.96
N LEU A 11 11.30 10.21 12.03
CA LEU A 11 12.31 9.20 12.38
C LEU A 11 11.70 7.86 12.80
N LEU A 12 10.49 7.90 13.38
CA LEU A 12 9.76 6.72 13.85
C LEU A 12 8.79 6.16 12.80
N SER A 13 8.45 6.94 11.75
CA SER A 13 7.60 6.45 10.67
C SER A 13 8.42 5.55 9.75
N GLU A 14 7.93 4.33 9.51
CA GLU A 14 8.48 3.53 8.43
C GLU A 14 8.10 4.18 7.09
N PRO A 15 9.07 4.40 6.17
CA PRO A 15 8.78 4.96 4.87
C PRO A 15 7.89 3.99 4.07
N TRP A 16 7.05 4.57 3.20
CA TRP A 16 6.24 3.78 2.28
C TRP A 16 7.11 2.82 1.45
N SER A 17 6.67 1.57 1.35
CA SER A 17 7.33 0.51 0.59
C SER A 17 6.31 -0.24 -0.27
N ASN A 18 6.41 -0.06 -1.58
CA ASN A 18 5.62 -0.79 -2.58
C ASN A 18 5.70 -2.31 -2.39
N GLY A 19 6.88 -2.83 -2.02
CA GLY A 19 7.08 -4.25 -1.77
C GLY A 19 6.31 -4.73 -0.54
N THR A 20 6.35 -3.96 0.55
CA THR A 20 5.63 -4.28 1.79
C THR A 20 4.11 -4.26 1.56
N CYS A 21 3.59 -3.26 0.83
CA CYS A 21 2.18 -3.18 0.50
C CYS A 21 1.71 -4.40 -0.33
N ARG A 22 2.47 -4.79 -1.37
CA ARG A 22 2.17 -6.00 -2.17
C ARG A 22 2.18 -7.26 -1.30
N GLY A 23 3.13 -7.37 -0.37
CA GLY A 23 3.17 -8.47 0.61
C GLY A 23 1.90 -8.58 1.43
N TYR A 24 1.39 -7.47 1.98
CA TYR A 24 0.13 -7.47 2.73
C TYR A 24 -1.07 -7.89 1.87
N VAL A 25 -1.15 -7.41 0.63
CA VAL A 25 -2.24 -7.79 -0.29
C VAL A 25 -2.19 -9.28 -0.63
N ILE A 26 -1.00 -9.83 -0.93
CA ILE A 26 -0.84 -11.28 -1.18
C ILE A 26 -1.32 -12.08 0.04
N MET A 27 -0.84 -11.74 1.24
CA MET A 27 -1.23 -12.43 2.47
C MET A 27 -2.75 -12.38 2.70
N ALA A 28 -3.39 -11.23 2.47
CA ALA A 28 -4.84 -11.08 2.61
C ALA A 28 -5.58 -11.96 1.60
N MET A 29 -5.15 -11.97 0.34
CA MET A 29 -5.76 -12.77 -0.72
C MET A 29 -5.59 -14.28 -0.49
N GLU A 30 -4.41 -14.72 -0.07
CA GLU A 30 -4.15 -16.12 0.31
C GLU A 30 -5.07 -16.56 1.46
N ASN A 31 -5.18 -15.74 2.51
CA ASN A 31 -6.03 -16.02 3.67
C ASN A 31 -7.53 -16.04 3.30
N CYS A 32 -7.94 -15.27 2.31
CA CYS A 32 -9.31 -15.29 1.77
C CYS A 32 -9.54 -16.43 0.76
N GLY A 33 -8.52 -17.21 0.41
CA GLY A 33 -8.64 -18.36 -0.50
C GLY A 33 -8.80 -17.97 -1.98
N PHE A 34 -8.29 -16.81 -2.38
CA PHE A 34 -8.28 -16.43 -3.80
C PHE A 34 -7.38 -17.37 -4.61
N ALA A 35 -7.74 -17.60 -5.88
CA ALA A 35 -6.94 -18.42 -6.77
C ALA A 35 -5.63 -17.73 -7.16
N ASP A 36 -4.57 -18.51 -7.39
CA ASP A 36 -3.25 -18.02 -7.80
C ASP A 36 -3.30 -17.10 -9.03
N GLN A 37 -4.21 -17.36 -9.97
CA GLN A 37 -4.38 -16.53 -11.17
C GLN A 37 -4.89 -15.13 -10.81
N ASP A 38 -5.81 -15.01 -9.85
CA ASP A 38 -6.32 -13.72 -9.39
C ASP A 38 -5.25 -12.95 -8.63
N ILE A 39 -4.48 -13.62 -7.76
CA ILE A 39 -3.35 -13.02 -7.05
C ILE A 39 -2.34 -12.45 -8.06
N ARG A 40 -1.96 -13.23 -9.08
CA ARG A 40 -1.03 -12.77 -10.13
C ARG A 40 -1.57 -11.56 -10.90
N ARG A 41 -2.87 -11.56 -11.23
CA ARG A 41 -3.51 -10.44 -11.93
C ARG A 41 -3.48 -9.17 -11.08
N ILE A 42 -3.86 -9.25 -9.80
CA ILE A 42 -3.81 -8.09 -8.89
C ILE A 42 -2.37 -7.60 -8.70
N MET A 43 -1.38 -8.51 -8.64
CA MET A 43 0.03 -8.09 -8.52
C MET A 43 0.54 -7.36 -9.77
N ALA A 44 0.07 -7.71 -10.96
CA ALA A 44 0.39 -6.99 -12.19
C ALA A 44 -0.23 -5.57 -12.17
N GLU A 45 -1.51 -5.46 -11.79
CA GLU A 45 -2.19 -4.15 -11.67
C GLU A 45 -1.55 -3.26 -10.60
N LEU A 46 -1.23 -3.81 -9.42
CA LEU A 46 -0.50 -3.08 -8.37
C LEU A 46 0.93 -2.72 -8.78
N TYR A 47 1.50 -3.38 -9.79
CA TYR A 47 2.76 -2.94 -10.37
C TYR A 47 2.58 -1.61 -11.09
N GLU A 48 1.62 -1.55 -12.01
CA GLU A 48 1.33 -0.36 -12.79
C GLU A 48 0.81 0.80 -11.94
N LEU A 49 -0.15 0.55 -11.03
CA LEU A 49 -0.75 1.60 -10.20
C LEU A 49 0.30 2.33 -9.36
N PHE A 50 1.30 1.63 -8.82
CA PHE A 50 2.32 2.28 -7.99
C PHE A 50 3.30 3.14 -8.80
N ASP A 51 3.39 2.95 -10.11
CA ASP A 51 4.26 3.75 -10.98
C ASP A 51 3.52 4.94 -11.61
N PHE A 52 2.20 4.81 -11.81
CA PHE A 52 1.39 5.79 -12.54
C PHE A 52 0.37 6.56 -11.70
N VAL A 53 0.14 6.18 -10.44
CA VAL A 53 -0.82 6.84 -9.54
C VAL A 53 -0.09 7.38 -8.32
N SER A 54 -0.30 8.65 -8.00
CA SER A 54 0.26 9.27 -6.80
C SER A 54 -0.43 8.79 -5.52
N LEU A 55 0.24 8.93 -4.38
CA LEU A 55 -0.33 8.57 -3.07
C LEU A 55 -1.63 9.36 -2.79
N ASP A 56 -1.68 10.64 -3.14
CA ASP A 56 -2.87 11.48 -2.93
C ASP A 56 -4.05 11.03 -3.81
N GLU A 57 -3.79 10.62 -5.05
CA GLU A 57 -4.84 10.10 -5.94
C GLU A 57 -5.38 8.77 -5.45
N ALA A 58 -4.51 7.86 -5.00
CA ALA A 58 -4.91 6.57 -4.43
C ALA A 58 -5.74 6.75 -3.15
N GLU A 59 -5.32 7.64 -2.24
CA GLU A 59 -6.05 7.97 -1.02
C GLU A 59 -7.41 8.61 -1.34
N ALA A 60 -7.44 9.59 -2.24
CA ALA A 60 -8.68 10.23 -2.67
C ALA A 60 -9.66 9.26 -3.33
N HIS A 61 -9.14 8.23 -4.02
CA HIS A 61 -9.96 7.15 -4.57
C HIS A 61 -10.55 6.27 -3.45
N TYR A 62 -9.73 5.85 -2.49
CA TYR A 62 -10.18 5.06 -1.34
C TYR A 62 -11.24 5.79 -0.51
N GLN A 63 -11.06 7.07 -0.21
CA GLN A 63 -12.04 7.86 0.57
C GLN A 63 -13.42 7.98 -0.10
N LYS A 64 -13.50 7.73 -1.42
CA LYS A 64 -14.75 7.73 -2.20
C LYS A 64 -15.29 6.32 -2.47
N SER A 65 -14.53 5.30 -2.14
CA SER A 65 -14.86 3.90 -2.35
C SER A 65 -15.98 3.45 -1.40
N PRO A 66 -16.85 2.51 -1.80
CA PRO A 66 -17.78 1.84 -0.90
C PRO A 66 -17.09 0.76 -0.03
N TYR A 67 -15.83 0.46 -0.30
CA TYR A 67 -14.95 -0.45 0.46
C TYR A 67 -14.07 0.33 1.42
#